data_AF-A0A2N2L9Y0-F1
#
_entry.id   AF-A0A2N2L9Y0-F1
#
_cell.length_a   1.000
_cell.length_b   1.000
_cell.length_c   1.000
_cell.angle_alpha   90.00
_cell.angle_beta   90.00
_cell.angle_gamma   90.00
#
_symmetry.space_group_name_H-M   'P 1'
#
loop_
_entity.id
_entity.type
_entity.pdbx_description
1 polymer ?
#
loop_
_entity_poly.entity_id
_entity_poly.type
_entity_poly.pdbx_seq_one_letter_code
_entity_poly.pdbx_strand_id
1 'polypeptide(L)'
;MNRLSVSLLIFLAVSLLSAKVSILEQSPNHILMQYTIDPYTIDLHEGFTYIKTDSMNYSSIPGSPLLPYQEYKVGIPEGGSISVNILDLSTETKTLSQRVLPVPDVKTIDGFTQYSYNIKLEAYTPSNSSVIQILDPAVFRGFGYQTILVKPFNYDGFKSLKVAGSILIRIDISGNTTQKASFVSDDLSSGFLDLMLNPDSAKNWNSSQRAQINYADWSKSDNWIRIETDKDGIYKITPNQLGVSNLTDIDPQSFRLFTTGGSVLSYAVVDPGNISYWRGR
;
A
#
# COMPACT_ATOMS: atom_id res chain seq x y z
N MET A 1 33.65 -13.55 38.78
CA MET A 1 32.64 -13.24 37.75
C MET A 1 31.27 -13.39 38.37
N ASN A 2 30.58 -12.28 38.59
CA ASN A 2 29.32 -12.27 39.34
C ASN A 2 28.24 -13.02 38.55
N ARG A 3 27.45 -13.86 39.24
CA ARG A 3 26.35 -14.62 38.63
C ARG A 3 25.35 -13.71 37.89
N LEU A 4 25.20 -12.45 38.32
CA LEU A 4 24.43 -11.43 37.60
C LEU A 4 25.00 -11.07 36.21
N SER A 5 26.32 -11.05 36.05
CA SER A 5 26.97 -10.69 34.78
C SER A 5 26.78 -11.78 33.72
N VAL A 6 26.70 -13.05 34.13
CA VAL A 6 26.46 -14.18 33.22
C VAL A 6 24.99 -14.22 32.79
N SER A 7 24.05 -13.94 33.70
CA SER A 7 22.61 -13.88 33.37
C SER A 7 22.26 -12.72 32.42
N LEU A 8 22.93 -11.57 32.55
CA LEU A 8 22.71 -10.42 31.65
C LEU A 8 23.25 -10.68 30.23
N LEU A 9 24.38 -11.40 30.11
CA LEU A 9 24.95 -11.82 28.82
C LEU A 9 24.08 -12.88 28.12
N ILE A 10 23.43 -13.77 28.89
CA ILE A 10 22.50 -14.76 28.34
C ILE A 10 21.19 -14.09 27.89
N PHE A 11 20.67 -13.09 28.62
CA PHE A 11 19.48 -12.35 28.18
C PHE A 11 19.73 -11.50 26.92
N LEU A 12 20.94 -10.95 26.73
CA LEU A 12 21.32 -10.20 25.53
C LEU A 12 21.54 -11.10 24.30
N ALA A 13 21.94 -12.36 24.51
CA ALA A 13 22.14 -13.33 23.44
C ALA A 13 20.83 -13.95 22.92
N VAL A 14 19.78 -14.01 23.74
CA VAL A 14 18.48 -14.61 23.36
C VAL A 14 17.58 -13.65 22.58
N SER A 15 17.87 -12.35 22.54
CA SER A 15 17.09 -11.35 21.79
C SER A 15 17.44 -11.22 20.30
N LEU A 16 18.29 -12.10 19.74
CA LEU A 16 18.79 -11.98 18.36
C LEU A 16 18.25 -13.02 17.36
N LEU A 17 17.29 -13.84 17.76
CA LEU A 17 16.67 -14.84 16.89
C LEU A 17 15.21 -14.48 16.57
N SER A 18 15.05 -13.37 15.87
CA SER A 18 13.90 -13.12 15.02
C SER A 18 14.45 -12.49 13.75
N ALA A 19 13.97 -12.92 12.59
CA ALA A 19 14.31 -12.20 11.38
C ALA A 19 13.91 -10.74 11.53
N LYS A 20 14.86 -9.90 11.15
CA LYS A 20 14.80 -8.48 11.37
C LYS A 20 15.29 -7.86 10.09
N VAL A 21 14.39 -7.20 9.38
CA VAL A 21 14.84 -6.14 8.51
C VAL A 21 15.40 -5.06 9.39
N SER A 22 16.66 -4.72 9.17
CA SER A 22 17.27 -3.55 9.77
C SER A 22 17.59 -2.56 8.67
N ILE A 23 16.98 -1.38 8.78
CA ILE A 23 17.42 -0.21 8.02
C ILE A 23 18.74 0.26 8.63
N LEU A 24 19.80 0.17 7.85
CA LEU A 24 21.15 0.59 8.24
C LEU A 24 21.38 2.07 7.94
N GLU A 25 20.81 2.55 6.84
CA GLU A 25 20.89 3.93 6.39
C GLU A 25 19.62 4.30 5.63
N GLN A 26 19.16 5.53 5.78
CA GLN A 26 18.00 6.02 5.05
C GLN A 26 18.17 7.52 4.75
N SER A 27 17.89 7.90 3.51
CA SER A 27 17.79 9.27 3.04
C SER A 27 16.55 9.42 2.15
N PRO A 28 16.22 10.63 1.69
CA PRO A 28 15.19 10.82 0.66
C PRO A 28 15.51 10.11 -0.67
N ASN A 29 16.78 9.81 -0.94
CA ASN A 29 17.24 9.30 -2.24
C ASN A 29 17.70 7.84 -2.18
N HIS A 30 17.91 7.26 -1.01
CA HIS A 30 18.29 5.86 -0.88
C HIS A 30 17.94 5.25 0.47
N ILE A 31 17.87 3.93 0.50
CA ILE A 31 17.69 3.11 1.70
C ILE A 31 18.73 1.99 1.62
N LEU A 32 19.55 1.84 2.66
CA LEU A 32 20.40 0.68 2.86
C LEU A 32 19.73 -0.22 3.90
N MET A 33 19.36 -1.43 3.51
CA MET A 33 18.71 -2.40 4.38
C MET A 33 19.47 -3.72 4.39
N GLN A 34 19.53 -4.34 5.57
CA GLN A 34 19.92 -5.74 5.72
C GLN A 34 18.64 -6.57 5.86
N TYR A 35 18.49 -7.55 4.98
CA TYR A 35 17.51 -8.60 5.10
C TYR A 35 18.17 -9.86 5.64
N THR A 36 17.51 -10.53 6.57
CA THR A 36 17.86 -11.87 7.06
C THR A 36 16.60 -12.71 7.05
N ILE A 37 16.70 -13.92 6.48
CA ILE A 37 15.58 -14.83 6.36
C ILE A 37 15.05 -15.24 7.74
N ASP A 38 13.72 -15.35 7.85
CA ASP A 38 13.04 -15.93 9.00
C ASP A 38 13.51 -17.35 9.28
N PRO A 39 13.53 -17.76 10.56
CA PRO A 39 13.60 -19.17 10.91
C PRO A 39 12.56 -19.95 10.10
N TYR A 40 13.02 -21.02 9.46
CA TYR A 40 12.18 -21.85 8.61
C TYR A 40 12.43 -23.33 8.89
N THR A 41 11.42 -24.14 8.61
CA THR A 41 11.48 -25.60 8.69
C THR A 41 11.15 -26.20 7.34
N ILE A 42 11.67 -27.40 7.09
CA ILE A 42 11.42 -28.19 5.88
C ILE A 42 10.75 -29.47 6.33
N ASP A 43 9.43 -29.52 6.14
CA ASP A 43 8.58 -30.65 6.55
C ASP A 43 8.07 -31.42 5.34
N LEU A 44 7.45 -32.57 5.61
CA LEU A 44 6.69 -33.32 4.61
C LEU A 44 5.20 -33.08 4.80
N HIS A 45 4.50 -32.76 3.72
CA HIS A 45 3.06 -32.58 3.69
C HIS A 45 2.50 -33.18 2.40
N GLU A 46 1.55 -34.10 2.50
CA GLU A 46 0.93 -34.77 1.33
C GLU A 46 1.95 -35.35 0.32
N GLY A 47 3.07 -35.89 0.83
CA GLY A 47 4.13 -36.48 0.00
C GLY A 47 5.08 -35.46 -0.68
N PHE A 48 4.91 -34.17 -0.41
CA PHE A 48 5.78 -33.10 -0.91
C PHE A 48 6.58 -32.44 0.21
N THR A 49 7.63 -31.74 -0.18
CA THR A 49 8.39 -30.86 0.72
C THR A 49 7.63 -29.55 0.92
N TYR A 50 7.36 -29.19 2.18
CA TYR A 50 6.76 -27.91 2.56
C TYR A 50 7.77 -27.06 3.32
N ILE A 51 8.00 -25.84 2.84
CA ILE A 51 8.85 -24.85 3.51
C ILE A 51 7.95 -23.96 4.36
N LYS A 52 8.03 -24.14 5.68
CA LYS A 52 7.20 -23.43 6.63
C LYS A 52 7.96 -22.28 7.26
N THR A 53 7.34 -21.10 7.26
CA THR A 53 7.80 -19.88 7.92
C THR A 53 6.63 -19.21 8.64
N ASP A 54 6.91 -18.39 9.64
CA ASP A 54 5.84 -17.80 10.47
C ASP A 54 5.34 -16.45 9.93
N SER A 55 6.19 -15.66 9.27
CA SER A 55 5.88 -14.26 8.90
C SER A 55 5.88 -13.97 7.40
N MET A 56 6.17 -14.96 6.56
CA MET A 56 6.29 -14.77 5.12
C MET A 56 5.00 -15.09 4.37
N ASN A 57 4.87 -14.46 3.20
CA ASN A 57 3.76 -14.66 2.30
C ASN A 57 4.01 -15.87 1.38
N TYR A 58 2.93 -16.37 0.78
CA TYR A 58 2.97 -17.47 -0.17
C TYR A 58 2.22 -17.08 -1.45
N SER A 59 2.71 -17.59 -2.58
CA SER A 59 2.03 -17.40 -3.86
C SER A 59 0.66 -18.10 -3.87
N SER A 60 -0.31 -17.50 -4.54
CA SER A 60 -1.65 -18.05 -4.70
C SER A 60 -1.88 -18.68 -6.09
N ILE A 61 -0.82 -18.86 -6.90
CA ILE A 61 -0.94 -19.39 -8.27
C ILE A 61 -0.99 -20.93 -8.22
N PRO A 62 -2.15 -21.57 -8.47
CA PRO A 62 -2.29 -23.03 -8.35
C PRO A 62 -1.30 -23.79 -9.21
N GLY A 63 -0.79 -24.89 -8.67
CA GLY A 63 0.17 -25.78 -9.31
C GLY A 63 1.59 -25.25 -9.46
N SER A 64 1.88 -24.02 -9.03
CA SER A 64 3.25 -23.50 -8.89
C SER A 64 3.88 -23.94 -7.57
N PRO A 65 5.23 -23.99 -7.46
CA PRO A 65 5.88 -24.29 -6.18
C PRO A 65 5.46 -23.32 -5.08
N LEU A 66 5.02 -23.84 -3.94
CA LEU A 66 4.63 -23.07 -2.76
C LEU A 66 5.89 -22.61 -2.00
N LEU A 67 6.49 -21.52 -2.49
CA LEU A 67 7.69 -20.92 -1.92
C LEU A 67 7.35 -19.65 -1.12
N PRO A 68 7.90 -19.49 0.11
CA PRO A 68 7.73 -18.26 0.87
C PRO A 68 8.45 -17.06 0.25
N TYR A 69 7.89 -15.87 0.42
CA TYR A 69 8.52 -14.59 0.05
C TYR A 69 8.11 -13.47 1.01
N GLN A 70 8.94 -12.42 1.09
CA GLN A 70 8.66 -11.24 1.89
C GLN A 70 8.36 -10.04 1.01
N GLU A 71 7.48 -9.17 1.49
CA GLU A 71 7.07 -7.96 0.79
C GLU A 71 7.46 -6.71 1.58
N TYR A 72 8.03 -5.73 0.89
CA TYR A 72 8.33 -4.42 1.45
C TYR A 72 7.83 -3.32 0.53
N LYS A 73 7.25 -2.27 1.10
CA LYS A 73 6.80 -1.09 0.35
C LYS A 73 7.80 0.04 0.52
N VAL A 74 8.15 0.70 -0.57
CA VAL A 74 8.98 1.90 -0.57
C VAL A 74 8.16 3.02 -1.13
N GLY A 75 7.93 4.06 -0.34
CA GLY A 75 7.31 5.29 -0.84
C GLY A 75 8.21 5.94 -1.88
N ILE A 76 7.59 6.50 -2.91
CA ILE A 76 8.28 7.17 -4.03
C ILE A 76 7.64 8.54 -4.28
N PRO A 77 8.41 9.52 -4.76
CA PRO A 77 7.84 10.80 -5.18
C PRO A 77 6.97 10.65 -6.44
N GLU A 78 6.20 11.68 -6.75
CA GLU A 78 5.37 11.71 -7.96
C GLU A 78 6.24 11.51 -9.22
N GLY A 79 5.85 10.55 -10.06
CA GLY A 79 6.63 10.15 -11.25
C GLY A 79 7.99 9.49 -10.94
N GLY A 80 8.27 9.21 -9.66
CA GLY A 80 9.49 8.53 -9.23
C GLY A 80 9.46 7.03 -9.44
N SER A 81 10.57 6.38 -9.12
CA SER A 81 10.73 4.92 -9.13
C SER A 81 11.86 4.49 -8.21
N ILE A 82 11.96 3.18 -7.96
CA ILE A 82 13.08 2.58 -7.23
C ILE A 82 13.94 1.72 -8.16
N SER A 83 15.23 1.67 -7.87
CA SER A 83 16.15 0.63 -8.36
C SER A 83 16.82 -0.07 -7.20
N VAL A 84 17.09 -1.36 -7.34
CA VAL A 84 17.61 -2.20 -6.24
C VAL A 84 18.94 -2.82 -6.65
N ASN A 85 19.95 -2.66 -5.79
CA ASN A 85 21.28 -3.22 -5.93
C ASN A 85 21.56 -4.17 -4.74
N ILE A 86 21.94 -5.41 -5.04
CA ILE A 86 22.41 -6.36 -4.03
C ILE A 86 23.91 -6.11 -3.84
N LEU A 87 24.29 -5.64 -2.66
CA LEU A 87 25.68 -5.35 -2.30
C LEU A 87 26.40 -6.59 -1.75
N ASP A 88 25.67 -7.43 -1.02
CA ASP A 88 26.17 -8.70 -0.50
C ASP A 88 25.04 -9.73 -0.41
N LEU A 89 25.38 -11.01 -0.56
CA LEU A 89 24.42 -12.11 -0.61
C LEU A 89 25.05 -13.40 -0.07
N SER A 90 24.54 -13.88 1.05
CA SER A 90 24.88 -15.19 1.61
C SER A 90 23.87 -16.25 1.17
N THR A 91 24.36 -17.36 0.63
CA THR A 91 23.50 -18.46 0.17
C THR A 91 24.00 -19.82 0.62
N GLU A 92 23.07 -20.72 0.91
CA GLU A 92 23.31 -22.15 1.09
C GLU A 92 22.46 -22.96 0.10
N THR A 93 22.87 -24.20 -0.19
CA THR A 93 22.10 -25.12 -1.03
C THR A 93 21.72 -26.35 -0.22
N LYS A 94 20.46 -26.77 -0.33
CA LYS A 94 19.91 -27.96 0.33
C LYS A 94 19.34 -28.92 -0.69
N THR A 95 19.59 -30.20 -0.46
CA THR A 95 18.94 -31.28 -1.21
C THR A 95 17.68 -31.70 -0.48
N LEU A 96 16.55 -31.63 -1.15
CA LEU A 96 15.23 -32.00 -0.65
C LEU A 96 14.97 -33.49 -0.86
N SER A 97 14.19 -34.09 0.03
CA SER A 97 13.77 -35.50 -0.10
C SER A 97 12.71 -35.68 -1.19
N GLN A 98 11.82 -34.68 -1.35
CA GLN A 98 10.73 -34.65 -2.32
C GLN A 98 10.70 -33.32 -3.08
N ARG A 99 9.85 -33.23 -4.10
CA ARG A 99 9.56 -31.96 -4.77
C ARG A 99 8.84 -31.02 -3.83
N VAL A 100 9.02 -29.71 -4.01
CA VAL A 100 8.29 -28.69 -3.25
C VAL A 100 6.78 -28.83 -3.50
N LEU A 101 5.99 -28.64 -2.44
CA LEU A 101 4.52 -28.68 -2.45
C LEU A 101 3.97 -27.67 -3.46
N PRO A 102 3.06 -28.05 -4.36
CA PRO A 102 2.41 -27.07 -5.23
C PRO A 102 1.36 -26.27 -4.44
N VAL A 103 1.11 -25.04 -4.85
CA VAL A 103 -0.08 -24.30 -4.41
C VAL A 103 -1.33 -25.12 -4.81
N PRO A 104 -2.23 -25.43 -3.86
CA PRO A 104 -3.38 -26.28 -4.16
C PRO A 104 -4.42 -25.56 -5.02
N ASP A 105 -5.10 -26.34 -5.85
CA ASP A 105 -6.42 -25.96 -6.37
C ASP A 105 -7.46 -26.15 -5.26
N VAL A 106 -8.27 -25.11 -5.02
CA VAL A 106 -9.38 -25.17 -4.06
C VAL A 106 -10.66 -25.42 -4.84
N LYS A 107 -11.33 -26.55 -4.56
CA LYS A 107 -12.62 -26.89 -5.16
C LYS A 107 -13.65 -27.09 -4.07
N THR A 108 -14.89 -26.69 -4.33
CA THR A 108 -16.03 -27.05 -3.48
C THR A 108 -16.73 -28.24 -4.12
N ILE A 109 -16.78 -29.37 -3.41
CA ILE A 109 -17.48 -30.58 -3.85
C ILE A 109 -18.47 -30.95 -2.73
N ASP A 110 -19.75 -31.08 -3.09
CA ASP A 110 -20.84 -31.41 -2.17
C ASP A 110 -20.91 -30.48 -0.93
N GLY A 111 -20.55 -29.21 -1.10
CA GLY A 111 -20.54 -28.22 -0.02
C GLY A 111 -19.29 -28.24 0.88
N PHE A 112 -18.33 -29.13 0.62
CA PHE A 112 -17.06 -29.20 1.33
C PHE A 112 -15.90 -28.65 0.50
N THR A 113 -15.00 -27.92 1.16
CA THR A 113 -13.75 -27.45 0.55
C THR A 113 -12.75 -28.60 0.46
N GLN A 114 -12.32 -28.92 -0.75
CA GLN A 114 -11.27 -29.90 -1.02
C GLN A 114 -10.07 -29.23 -1.67
N TYR A 115 -8.87 -29.62 -1.23
CA TYR A 115 -7.59 -29.16 -1.77
C TYR A 115 -7.00 -30.24 -2.67
N SER A 116 -6.56 -29.85 -3.88
CA SER A 116 -5.89 -30.74 -4.83
C SER A 116 -4.51 -30.21 -5.17
N TYR A 117 -3.48 -31.03 -4.93
CA TYR A 117 -2.07 -30.66 -5.11
C TYR A 117 -1.53 -31.17 -6.44
N ASN A 118 -1.85 -30.49 -7.54
CA ASN A 118 -1.40 -30.87 -8.89
C ASN A 118 -0.20 -30.03 -9.32
N ILE A 119 0.91 -30.66 -9.70
CA ILE A 119 2.06 -29.94 -10.27
C ILE A 119 1.72 -29.45 -11.68
N LYS A 120 1.92 -28.15 -11.92
CA LYS A 120 1.98 -27.59 -13.26
C LYS A 120 3.43 -27.61 -13.74
N LEU A 121 3.77 -28.50 -14.67
CA LEU A 121 5.17 -28.75 -15.08
C LEU A 121 5.91 -27.48 -15.53
N GLU A 122 5.22 -26.58 -16.24
CA GLU A 122 5.79 -25.29 -16.68
C GLU A 122 6.25 -24.39 -15.52
N ALA A 123 5.58 -24.45 -14.37
CA ALA A 123 5.94 -23.69 -13.17
C ALA A 123 7.03 -24.38 -12.34
N TYR A 124 7.34 -25.65 -12.62
CA TYR A 124 8.38 -26.47 -11.98
C TYR A 124 9.62 -26.60 -12.87
N THR A 125 9.96 -25.52 -13.57
CA THR A 125 11.19 -25.43 -14.35
C THR A 125 12.26 -24.65 -13.56
N PRO A 126 13.56 -24.94 -13.76
CA PRO A 126 14.62 -24.16 -13.14
C PRO A 126 14.44 -22.68 -13.50
N SER A 127 14.07 -21.86 -12.52
CA SER A 127 13.91 -20.43 -12.74
C SER A 127 15.22 -19.72 -12.38
N ASN A 128 15.76 -18.93 -13.31
CA ASN A 128 16.73 -17.89 -12.99
C ASN A 128 16.04 -16.71 -12.28
N SER A 129 15.04 -17.00 -11.44
CA SER A 129 14.30 -15.97 -10.73
C SER A 129 15.25 -15.21 -9.82
N SER A 130 15.29 -13.89 -10.01
CA SER A 130 16.04 -12.99 -9.14
C SER A 130 15.51 -13.11 -7.72
N VAL A 131 16.43 -13.07 -6.75
CA VAL A 131 16.13 -13.03 -5.31
C VAL A 131 15.30 -11.78 -4.96
N ILE A 132 15.37 -10.73 -5.79
CA ILE A 132 14.60 -9.50 -5.64
C ILE A 132 13.78 -9.29 -6.91
N GLN A 133 12.48 -9.04 -6.75
CA GLN A 133 11.59 -8.57 -7.80
C GLN A 133 10.97 -7.22 -7.39
N ILE A 134 10.92 -6.27 -8.31
CA ILE A 134 10.23 -4.99 -8.12
C ILE A 134 8.90 -5.07 -8.87
N LEU A 135 7.81 -4.69 -8.21
CA LEU A 135 6.49 -4.55 -8.83
C LEU A 135 6.28 -3.13 -9.37
N ASP A 136 5.28 -3.00 -10.26
CA ASP A 136 4.92 -1.71 -10.84
C ASP A 136 4.54 -0.69 -9.76
N PRO A 137 4.78 0.62 -10.00
CA PRO A 137 4.34 1.67 -9.11
C PRO A 137 2.83 1.64 -8.88
N ALA A 138 2.42 1.91 -7.64
CA ALA A 138 1.03 2.04 -7.24
C ALA A 138 0.84 3.30 -6.40
N VAL A 139 -0.42 3.74 -6.29
CA VAL A 139 -0.79 4.92 -5.49
C VAL A 139 -1.91 4.53 -4.54
N PHE A 140 -1.78 4.93 -3.28
CA PHE A 140 -2.84 4.80 -2.28
C PHE A 140 -2.99 6.10 -1.51
N ARG A 141 -4.19 6.70 -1.52
CA ARG A 141 -4.50 7.99 -0.85
C ARG A 141 -3.50 9.11 -1.17
N GLY A 142 -3.04 9.16 -2.42
CA GLY A 142 -2.05 10.14 -2.89
C GLY A 142 -0.59 9.79 -2.59
N PHE A 143 -0.31 8.69 -1.89
CA PHE A 143 1.06 8.20 -1.69
C PHE A 143 1.45 7.24 -2.80
N GLY A 144 2.43 7.63 -3.61
CA GLY A 144 3.11 6.73 -4.53
C GLY A 144 3.99 5.74 -3.77
N TYR A 145 3.99 4.48 -4.18
CA TYR A 145 4.90 3.46 -3.67
C TYR A 145 5.25 2.41 -4.73
N GLN A 146 6.39 1.76 -4.56
CA GLN A 146 6.74 0.52 -5.25
C GLN A 146 6.97 -0.60 -4.26
N THR A 147 6.68 -1.83 -4.69
CA THR A 147 6.79 -3.02 -3.84
C THR A 147 7.99 -3.84 -4.24
N ILE A 148 8.81 -4.20 -3.26
CA ILE A 148 9.94 -5.12 -3.40
C ILE A 148 9.51 -6.47 -2.84
N LEU A 149 9.61 -7.52 -3.66
CA LEU A 149 9.48 -8.90 -3.24
C LEU A 149 10.87 -9.49 -3.04
N VAL A 150 11.17 -9.92 -1.82
CA VAL A 150 12.37 -10.71 -1.50
C VAL A 150 11.99 -12.18 -1.50
N LYS A 151 12.56 -12.94 -2.44
CA LYS A 151 12.32 -14.37 -2.67
C LYS A 151 13.55 -15.17 -2.27
N PRO A 152 13.73 -15.49 -0.98
CA PRO A 152 14.96 -16.11 -0.51
C PRO A 152 15.11 -17.57 -0.92
N PHE A 153 14.02 -18.23 -1.33
CA PHE A 153 14.02 -19.63 -1.75
C PHE A 153 14.00 -19.74 -3.27
N ASN A 154 15.11 -20.19 -3.87
CA ASN A 154 15.20 -20.51 -5.29
C ASN A 154 15.25 -22.04 -5.47
N TYR A 155 14.20 -22.57 -6.10
CA TYR A 155 14.01 -24.01 -6.30
C TYR A 155 14.23 -24.38 -7.77
N ASP A 156 14.93 -25.48 -7.99
CA ASP A 156 15.30 -25.97 -9.33
C ASP A 156 14.16 -26.68 -10.08
N GLY A 157 12.99 -26.84 -9.45
CA GLY A 157 11.88 -27.61 -10.01
C GLY A 157 11.91 -29.10 -9.65
N PHE A 158 12.99 -29.59 -9.00
CA PHE A 158 13.16 -30.98 -8.62
C PHE A 158 13.48 -31.19 -7.14
N LYS A 159 14.75 -31.15 -6.73
CA LYS A 159 15.16 -31.47 -5.35
C LYS A 159 16.29 -30.59 -4.85
N SER A 160 16.68 -29.55 -5.60
CA SER A 160 17.68 -28.60 -5.15
C SER A 160 17.00 -27.30 -4.75
N LEU A 161 17.30 -26.83 -3.55
CA LEU A 161 16.82 -25.57 -3.00
C LEU A 161 18.01 -24.71 -2.60
N LYS A 162 18.19 -23.59 -3.30
CA LYS A 162 19.14 -22.55 -2.90
C LYS A 162 18.42 -21.54 -2.00
N VAL A 163 18.98 -21.27 -0.84
CA VAL A 163 18.39 -20.37 0.17
C VAL A 163 19.31 -19.17 0.37
N ALA A 164 18.79 -17.96 0.15
CA ALA A 164 19.44 -16.72 0.51
C ALA A 164 19.19 -16.41 1.99
N GLY A 165 20.22 -16.59 2.81
CA GLY A 165 20.13 -16.40 4.27
C GLY A 165 20.16 -14.94 4.67
N SER A 166 21.06 -14.17 4.07
CA SER A 166 21.26 -12.75 4.38
C SER A 166 21.58 -11.96 3.11
N ILE A 167 20.99 -10.77 2.97
CA ILE A 167 21.10 -9.93 1.78
C ILE A 167 21.29 -8.47 2.22
N LEU A 168 22.40 -7.85 1.82
CA LEU A 168 22.61 -6.42 1.97
C LEU A 168 22.11 -5.72 0.70
N ILE A 169 21.08 -4.89 0.84
CA ILE A 169 20.33 -4.31 -0.26
C ILE A 169 20.42 -2.79 -0.19
N ARG A 170 20.83 -2.17 -1.30
CA ARG A 170 20.69 -0.74 -1.52
C ARG A 170 19.53 -0.47 -2.45
N ILE A 171 18.60 0.35 -2.01
CA ILE A 171 17.45 0.82 -2.77
C ILE A 171 17.72 2.29 -3.10
N ASP A 172 17.81 2.64 -4.37
CA ASP A 172 17.94 4.02 -4.82
C ASP A 172 16.56 4.51 -5.30
N ILE A 173 16.18 5.72 -4.90
CA ILE A 173 14.88 6.35 -5.17
C ILE A 173 15.10 7.52 -6.12
N SER A 174 14.36 7.52 -7.23
CA SER A 174 14.38 8.55 -8.26
C SER A 174 13.12 9.43 -8.22
N GLY A 175 13.16 10.58 -8.89
CA GLY A 175 12.08 11.58 -8.93
C GLY A 175 12.34 12.79 -8.02
N ASN A 176 11.31 13.61 -7.77
CA ASN A 176 11.46 14.83 -6.97
C ASN A 176 11.40 14.54 -5.46
N THR A 177 12.50 14.02 -4.91
CA THR A 177 12.60 13.67 -3.48
C THR A 177 12.60 14.90 -2.55
N THR A 178 12.73 16.11 -3.10
CA THR A 178 12.72 17.38 -2.36
C THR A 178 11.34 18.00 -2.18
N GLN A 179 10.33 17.45 -2.86
CA GLN A 179 8.95 17.92 -2.77
C GLN A 179 8.45 17.87 -1.32
N LYS A 180 7.78 18.94 -0.90
CA LYS A 180 7.07 19.02 0.37
C LYS A 180 5.60 19.30 0.12
N ALA A 181 4.79 18.25 0.13
CA ALA A 181 3.34 18.36 0.14
C ALA A 181 2.83 18.65 1.56
N SER A 182 1.74 19.39 1.67
CA SER A 182 1.01 19.54 2.93
C SER A 182 0.23 18.26 3.20
N PHE A 183 0.76 17.40 4.07
CA PHE A 183 0.06 16.19 4.51
C PHE A 183 -0.99 16.54 5.55
N VAL A 184 -2.26 16.19 5.28
CA VAL A 184 -3.32 16.15 6.29
C VAL A 184 -3.46 14.70 6.71
N SER A 185 -3.06 14.39 7.95
CA SER A 185 -3.06 13.01 8.43
C SER A 185 -4.46 12.53 8.78
N ASP A 186 -4.84 11.38 8.23
CA ASP A 186 -5.94 10.54 8.72
C ASP A 186 -5.37 9.18 9.18
N ASP A 187 -6.09 8.46 10.03
CA ASP A 187 -5.61 7.20 10.64
C ASP A 187 -5.21 6.14 9.60
N LEU A 188 -5.93 6.06 8.48
CA LEU A 188 -5.64 5.09 7.41
C LEU A 188 -4.39 5.50 6.62
N SER A 189 -4.21 6.80 6.38
CA SER A 189 -3.02 7.35 5.74
C SER A 189 -1.78 7.13 6.60
N SER A 190 -1.88 7.36 7.92
CA SER A 190 -0.78 7.10 8.86
C SER A 190 -0.46 5.60 8.93
N GLY A 191 -1.47 4.75 9.09
CA GLY A 191 -1.27 3.29 9.12
C GLY A 191 -0.68 2.74 7.82
N PHE A 192 -1.00 3.33 6.67
CA PHE A 192 -0.38 2.94 5.40
C PHE A 192 1.09 3.38 5.29
N LEU A 193 1.43 4.59 5.75
CA LEU A 193 2.82 5.07 5.79
C LEU A 193 3.69 4.15 6.66
N ASP A 194 3.16 3.67 7.78
CA ASP A 194 3.88 2.75 8.69
C ASP A 194 4.24 1.40 8.04
N LEU A 195 3.58 1.02 6.93
CA LEU A 195 3.94 -0.17 6.14
C LEU A 195 5.11 0.07 5.18
N MET A 196 5.55 1.32 5.01
CA MET A 196 6.66 1.66 4.12
C MET A 196 8.00 1.57 4.85
N LEU A 197 9.07 1.29 4.10
CA LEU A 197 10.44 1.34 4.61
C LEU A 197 10.91 2.77 4.90
N ASN A 198 10.29 3.78 4.30
CA ASN A 198 10.70 5.19 4.38
C ASN A 198 9.55 6.17 4.69
N PRO A 199 8.77 5.96 5.77
CA PRO A 199 7.58 6.76 6.08
C PRO A 199 7.90 8.26 6.21
N ASP A 200 9.04 8.59 6.80
CA ASP A 200 9.45 9.99 7.03
C ASP A 200 9.71 10.79 5.76
N SER A 201 10.19 10.13 4.70
CA SER A 201 10.34 10.76 3.40
C SER A 201 9.01 10.77 2.65
N ALA A 202 8.34 9.61 2.61
CA ALA A 202 7.12 9.36 1.85
C ALA A 202 5.95 10.28 2.24
N LYS A 203 5.83 10.62 3.54
CA LYS A 203 4.79 11.54 4.02
C LYS A 203 4.81 12.91 3.33
N ASN A 204 5.98 13.34 2.84
CA ASN A 204 6.14 14.63 2.16
C ASN A 204 5.83 14.58 0.65
N TRP A 205 5.61 13.39 0.10
CA TRP A 205 5.45 13.17 -1.34
C TRP A 205 4.02 12.88 -1.77
N ASN A 206 3.04 13.26 -0.94
CA ASN A 206 1.64 13.07 -1.26
C ASN A 206 1.24 13.91 -2.49
N SER A 207 0.69 13.26 -3.52
CA SER A 207 0.19 13.87 -4.74
C SER A 207 -1.25 14.35 -4.61
N SER A 208 -1.68 14.80 -3.43
CA SER A 208 -3.01 15.39 -3.24
C SER A 208 -3.08 16.67 -4.08
N GLN A 209 -3.50 16.54 -5.33
CA GLN A 209 -4.06 17.64 -6.09
C GLN A 209 -5.16 18.20 -5.19
N ARG A 210 -5.01 19.45 -4.74
CA ARG A 210 -6.15 20.15 -4.15
C ARG A 210 -7.26 20.00 -5.17
N ALA A 211 -8.35 19.32 -4.82
CA ALA A 211 -9.51 19.25 -5.68
C ALA A 211 -9.78 20.69 -6.13
N GLN A 212 -9.77 20.93 -7.45
CA GLN A 212 -10.11 22.25 -7.94
C GLN A 212 -11.51 22.54 -7.39
N ILE A 213 -11.60 23.54 -6.52
CA ILE A 213 -12.88 23.94 -5.92
C ILE A 213 -13.68 24.51 -7.08
N ASN A 214 -14.53 23.67 -7.67
CA ASN A 214 -15.45 24.08 -8.70
C ASN A 214 -16.60 24.79 -8.00
N TYR A 215 -16.60 26.12 -8.06
CA TYR A 215 -17.72 26.90 -7.58
C TYR A 215 -18.91 26.69 -8.51
N ALA A 216 -20.12 26.65 -7.94
CA ALA A 216 -21.32 26.74 -8.74
C ALA A 216 -21.31 28.08 -9.49
N ASP A 217 -21.60 28.04 -10.79
CA ASP A 217 -21.76 29.25 -11.58
C ASP A 217 -23.10 29.90 -11.22
N TRP A 218 -23.04 30.81 -10.24
CA TRP A 218 -24.21 31.50 -9.69
C TRP A 218 -24.91 32.42 -10.71
N SER A 219 -24.30 32.67 -11.88
CA SER A 219 -24.93 33.47 -12.96
C SER A 219 -25.99 32.71 -13.76
N LYS A 220 -26.09 31.39 -13.59
CA LYS A 220 -27.02 30.53 -14.36
C LYS A 220 -28.47 30.56 -13.89
N SER A 221 -28.77 31.28 -12.81
CA SER A 221 -30.13 31.46 -12.29
C SER A 221 -30.22 32.82 -11.61
N ASP A 222 -31.36 33.48 -11.76
CA ASP A 222 -31.68 34.69 -10.99
C ASP A 222 -32.21 34.37 -9.59
N ASN A 223 -32.60 33.11 -9.36
CA ASN A 223 -33.21 32.65 -8.11
C ASN A 223 -32.34 31.58 -7.44
N TRP A 224 -31.94 31.85 -6.21
CA TRP A 224 -31.14 30.95 -5.38
C TRP A 224 -31.74 30.83 -4.00
N ILE A 225 -31.82 29.60 -3.49
CA ILE A 225 -32.39 29.31 -2.18
C ILE A 225 -31.34 28.55 -1.38
N ARG A 226 -31.00 29.08 -0.20
CA ARG A 226 -30.12 28.43 0.76
C ARG A 226 -30.98 27.59 1.70
N ILE A 227 -30.71 26.29 1.76
CA ILE A 227 -31.36 25.37 2.68
C ILE A 227 -30.33 25.01 3.75
N GLU A 228 -30.68 25.22 5.01
CA GLU A 228 -29.84 24.84 6.15
C GLU A 228 -30.55 23.78 6.98
N THR A 229 -29.82 22.75 7.39
CA THR A 229 -30.31 21.68 8.25
C THR A 229 -29.39 21.59 9.47
N ASP A 230 -29.96 21.54 10.66
CA ASP A 230 -29.24 21.43 11.94
C ASP A 230 -29.18 19.98 12.47
N LYS A 231 -29.88 19.06 11.80
CA LYS A 231 -30.01 17.65 12.20
C LYS A 231 -29.96 16.71 11.00
N ASP A 232 -29.57 15.47 11.23
CA ASP A 232 -29.64 14.42 10.21
C ASP A 232 -31.08 13.96 10.00
N GLY A 233 -31.48 13.74 8.75
CA GLY A 233 -32.81 13.25 8.42
C GLY A 233 -33.23 13.43 6.97
N ILE A 234 -34.44 12.95 6.66
CA ILE A 234 -35.09 13.17 5.36
C ILE A 234 -35.97 14.41 5.47
N TYR A 235 -35.66 15.41 4.67
CA TYR A 235 -36.39 16.68 4.65
C TYR A 235 -37.27 16.79 3.41
N LYS A 236 -38.48 17.33 3.59
CA LYS A 236 -39.39 17.66 2.50
C LYS A 236 -39.48 19.17 2.35
N ILE A 237 -39.22 19.67 1.15
CA ILE A 237 -39.38 21.08 0.79
C ILE A 237 -40.67 21.19 -0.03
N THR A 238 -41.56 22.07 0.40
CA THR A 238 -42.83 22.37 -0.26
C THR A 238 -42.73 23.71 -0.99
N PRO A 239 -43.56 23.96 -2.01
CA PRO A 239 -43.52 25.22 -2.76
C PRO A 239 -43.65 26.46 -1.87
N ASN A 240 -44.49 26.40 -0.82
CA ASN A 240 -44.66 27.48 0.15
C ASN A 240 -43.39 27.83 0.94
N GLN A 241 -42.41 26.92 1.02
CA GLN A 241 -41.15 27.13 1.74
C GLN A 241 -40.06 27.73 0.84
N LEU A 242 -40.29 27.85 -0.48
CA LEU A 242 -39.29 28.38 -1.41
C LEU A 242 -39.28 29.92 -1.45
N GLY A 243 -40.27 30.60 -0.87
CA GLY A 243 -40.32 32.06 -0.81
C GLY A 243 -40.45 32.76 -2.17
N VAL A 244 -40.67 32.02 -3.26
CA VAL A 244 -40.83 32.55 -4.61
C VAL A 244 -42.31 32.83 -4.86
N SER A 245 -42.63 34.06 -5.26
CA SER A 245 -44.02 34.52 -5.42
C SER A 245 -44.75 33.90 -6.63
N ASN A 246 -44.03 33.42 -7.64
CA ASN A 246 -44.59 32.82 -8.86
C ASN A 246 -43.96 31.44 -9.11
N LEU A 247 -44.54 30.41 -8.49
CA LEU A 247 -44.11 29.02 -8.64
C LEU A 247 -44.63 28.34 -9.92
N THR A 248 -45.56 28.97 -10.63
CA THR A 248 -46.21 28.43 -11.84
C THR A 248 -45.27 28.35 -13.04
N ASP A 249 -44.22 29.17 -13.05
CA ASP A 249 -43.31 29.30 -14.19
C ASP A 249 -41.99 28.52 -13.97
N ILE A 250 -41.87 27.80 -12.86
CA ILE A 250 -40.68 27.03 -12.49
C ILE A 250 -40.92 25.56 -12.86
N ASP A 251 -40.14 25.07 -13.82
CA ASP A 251 -40.08 23.64 -14.13
C ASP A 251 -39.36 22.89 -12.98
N PRO A 252 -40.03 21.97 -12.26
CA PRO A 252 -39.40 21.21 -11.18
C PRO A 252 -38.25 20.31 -11.66
N GLN A 253 -38.18 19.99 -12.95
CA GLN A 253 -37.07 19.23 -13.52
C GLN A 253 -35.82 20.08 -13.79
N SER A 254 -35.93 21.41 -13.68
CA SER A 254 -34.82 22.34 -13.88
C SER A 254 -34.00 22.62 -12.61
N PHE A 255 -34.47 22.16 -11.44
CA PHE A 255 -33.77 22.39 -10.17
C PHE A 255 -32.39 21.76 -10.16
N ARG A 256 -31.41 22.51 -9.63
CA ARG A 256 -30.06 22.02 -9.35
C ARG A 256 -29.78 22.14 -7.87
N LEU A 257 -29.39 21.03 -7.26
CA LEU A 257 -28.97 21.00 -5.87
C LEU A 257 -27.45 21.04 -5.81
N PHE A 258 -26.92 21.98 -5.04
CA PHE A 258 -25.50 22.09 -4.73
C PHE A 258 -25.32 21.82 -3.23
N THR A 259 -24.34 21.00 -2.89
CA THR A 259 -23.99 20.69 -1.50
C THR A 259 -22.51 20.98 -1.28
N THR A 260 -22.15 21.51 -0.11
CA THR A 260 -20.76 21.72 0.30
C THR A 260 -20.17 20.49 1.00
N GLY A 261 -20.83 19.33 0.92
CA GLY A 261 -20.35 18.08 1.52
C GLY A 261 -20.19 18.16 3.04
N GLY A 262 -20.91 19.08 3.72
CA GLY A 262 -20.91 19.20 5.18
C GLY A 262 -19.78 20.05 5.77
N SER A 263 -18.91 20.65 4.96
CA SER A 263 -17.90 21.59 5.47
C SER A 263 -18.44 23.02 5.49
N VAL A 264 -18.29 23.71 6.62
CA VAL A 264 -18.65 25.13 6.78
C VAL A 264 -17.71 25.96 5.90
N LEU A 265 -18.27 26.75 4.98
CA LEU A 265 -17.50 27.70 4.20
C LEU A 265 -16.91 28.76 5.14
N SER A 266 -15.60 29.04 5.01
CA SER A 266 -14.96 30.15 5.71
C SER A 266 -15.61 31.47 5.30
N TYR A 267 -15.89 32.36 6.25
CA TYR A 267 -16.50 33.68 6.03
C TYR A 267 -15.62 34.65 5.21
N ALA A 268 -14.39 34.26 4.87
CA ALA A 268 -13.52 35.05 4.02
C ALA A 268 -13.95 34.93 2.55
N VAL A 269 -14.95 35.72 2.16
CA VAL A 269 -15.27 35.97 0.75
C VAL A 269 -14.13 36.80 0.16
N VAL A 270 -13.27 36.18 -0.65
CA VAL A 270 -12.50 36.91 -1.67
C VAL A 270 -13.40 36.94 -2.90
N ASP A 271 -14.12 38.05 -3.06
CA ASP A 271 -14.91 38.35 -4.24
C ASP A 271 -14.02 38.23 -5.50
N PRO A 272 -14.30 37.32 -6.44
CA PRO A 272 -13.61 37.28 -7.72
C PRO A 272 -14.18 38.38 -8.63
N GLY A 273 -14.00 39.63 -8.21
CA GLY A 273 -14.13 40.86 -8.97
C GLY A 273 -15.32 40.96 -9.91
N ASN A 274 -16.43 41.55 -9.45
CA ASN A 274 -17.33 42.28 -10.32
C ASN A 274 -17.30 43.78 -9.98
N ILE A 275 -16.21 44.45 -10.39
CA ILE A 275 -16.10 45.92 -10.35
C ILE A 275 -16.94 46.49 -11.51
N SER A 276 -18.26 46.53 -11.34
CA SER A 276 -19.11 47.38 -12.17
C SER A 276 -19.13 48.79 -11.58
N TYR A 277 -18.32 49.68 -12.14
CA TYR A 277 -18.42 51.11 -11.86
C TYR A 277 -19.72 51.67 -12.44
N TRP A 278 -20.74 51.84 -11.60
CA TRP A 278 -21.87 52.71 -11.87
C TRP A 278 -21.92 53.83 -10.82
N ARG A 279 -21.42 55.01 -11.20
CA ARG A 279 -21.90 56.29 -10.66
C ARG A 279 -22.22 57.19 -11.85
N GLY A 280 -23.51 57.19 -12.21
CA GLY A 280 -24.09 58.20 -13.09
C GLY A 280 -24.56 59.38 -12.24
N ARG A 281 -24.09 60.57 -12.66
CA ARG A 281 -24.55 61.94 -12.40
C ARG A 281 -24.65 62.42 -10.96
#